data_AF-A0A409XWC9-F1
#
_entry.id   AF-A0A409XWC9-F1
#
_cell.length_a   1.000
_cell.length_b   1.000
_cell.length_c   1.000
_cell.angle_alpha   90.00
_cell.angle_beta   90.00
_cell.angle_gamma   90.00
#
_symmetry.space_group_name_H-M   'P 1'
#
loop_
_entity.id
_entity.type
_entity.pdbx_description
1 polymer ?
#
loop_
_entity_poly.entity_id
_entity_poly.type
_entity_poly.pdbx_seq_one_letter_code
_entity_poly.pdbx_strand_id
1 'polypeptide(L)'
;MAPTSTPTGSSGDSAHSQASQLVLTLQCLCSLHREGTVILLSSAKQALHNAMLRSSPPPELVLGKRTHEHNLNATTLQYATHKKLCPDQCDKLKAFLQDTPMGCQAKLFVCLFLVKNKINTFQLAIPPYQISDELKTNINNYTLAILLSINISAYKSNIPCNHILNILKRYQFDLPVGIEHDYVNWEKITTAIRDSITQNSNIFALAQLCSRVMLMHAIHQECNGGEKYWNLIGQHLVLFFFHDNMLILYHTCRAFGDILKTNRDTYGMGEDYEIGDIVADN
;
A
#
# COMPACT_ATOMS: atom_id res chain seq x y z
N MET A 1 3.52 2.99 -69.85
CA MET A 1 2.58 4.01 -69.33
C MET A 1 2.74 4.03 -67.83
N ALA A 2 3.35 5.10 -67.30
CA ALA A 2 3.69 5.26 -65.90
C ALA A 2 2.67 6.20 -65.23
N PRO A 3 2.25 5.95 -63.97
CA PRO A 3 1.54 6.95 -63.20
C PRO A 3 2.49 7.77 -62.33
N THR A 4 2.47 9.04 -62.68
CA THR A 4 2.81 10.29 -62.00
C THR A 4 2.74 10.27 -60.48
N SER A 5 3.85 10.63 -59.84
CA SER A 5 3.96 11.01 -58.43
C SER A 5 3.63 12.50 -58.24
N THR A 6 2.75 12.82 -57.30
CA THR A 6 2.52 14.18 -56.80
C THR A 6 2.80 14.21 -55.29
N PRO A 7 3.58 15.17 -54.77
CA PRO A 7 3.87 15.30 -53.35
C PRO A 7 2.86 16.23 -52.68
N THR A 8 2.45 15.91 -51.46
CA THR A 8 1.74 16.84 -50.58
C THR A 8 2.47 16.86 -49.25
N GLY A 9 3.27 17.90 -49.07
CA GLY A 9 3.66 18.35 -47.74
C GLY A 9 2.54 19.16 -47.14
N SER A 10 2.33 19.02 -45.83
CA SER A 10 1.84 20.12 -45.01
C SER A 10 2.27 19.91 -43.58
N SER A 11 3.02 20.90 -43.10
CA SER A 11 3.26 21.25 -41.70
C SER A 11 1.99 21.20 -40.86
N GLY A 12 2.19 20.99 -39.56
CA GLY A 12 1.16 21.24 -38.55
C GLY A 12 1.61 20.83 -37.16
N ASP A 13 2.24 21.76 -36.46
CA ASP A 13 2.06 21.99 -35.02
C ASP A 13 2.86 21.14 -34.03
N SER A 14 4.12 21.56 -33.91
CA SER A 14 4.85 21.67 -32.65
C SER A 14 4.03 22.43 -31.60
N ALA A 15 3.49 21.72 -30.61
CA ALA A 15 2.92 22.30 -29.40
C ALA A 15 3.60 21.74 -28.14
N HIS A 16 4.22 22.66 -27.40
CA HIS A 16 4.51 22.62 -25.97
C HIS A 16 5.41 21.51 -25.39
N SER A 17 6.71 21.74 -25.59
CA SER A 17 7.69 21.58 -24.51
C SER A 17 7.47 22.66 -23.45
N GLN A 18 6.88 22.30 -22.31
CA GLN A 18 7.01 22.99 -21.03
C GLN A 18 6.25 22.19 -19.96
N ALA A 19 6.99 21.48 -19.10
CA ALA A 19 6.82 21.52 -17.65
C ALA A 19 7.64 20.40 -16.98
N SER A 20 8.56 20.85 -16.13
CA SER A 20 8.99 20.17 -14.91
C SER A 20 9.94 18.98 -15.05
N GLN A 21 11.22 19.34 -15.25
CA GLN A 21 12.32 18.73 -14.51
C GLN A 21 11.94 18.60 -13.03
N LEU A 22 11.81 17.37 -12.53
CA LEU A 22 11.95 17.09 -11.10
C LEU A 22 13.28 16.39 -10.89
N VAL A 23 14.27 17.24 -10.67
CA VAL A 23 15.49 16.95 -9.94
C VAL A 23 15.09 16.26 -8.63
N LEU A 24 15.44 14.99 -8.47
CA LEU A 24 15.37 14.31 -7.18
C LEU A 24 16.45 14.91 -6.28
N THR A 25 16.08 15.96 -5.55
CA THR A 25 16.78 16.44 -4.36
C THR A 25 16.73 15.37 -3.29
N LEU A 26 17.73 14.50 -3.31
CA LEU A 26 18.09 13.62 -2.20
C LEU A 26 18.99 14.42 -1.24
N GLN A 27 18.40 15.41 -0.58
CA GLN A 27 18.98 16.15 0.54
C GLN A 27 17.88 16.46 1.55
N CYS A 28 17.61 15.51 2.44
CA CYS A 28 17.06 15.83 3.75
C CYS A 28 17.51 14.79 4.77
N LEU A 29 18.82 14.78 5.03
CA LEU A 29 19.43 14.15 6.19
C LEU A 29 20.70 14.95 6.53
N CYS A 30 20.51 16.22 6.88
CA CYS A 30 21.52 17.00 7.61
C CYS A 30 20.82 17.86 8.66
N SER A 31 21.18 17.56 9.91
CA SER A 31 21.36 18.51 11.00
C SER A 31 20.14 19.33 11.42
N LEU A 32 19.41 18.81 12.41
CA LEU A 32 18.66 19.64 13.36
C LEU A 32 19.66 20.50 14.15
N HIS A 33 20.21 21.53 13.52
CA HIS A 33 20.87 22.63 14.21
C HIS A 33 19.78 23.58 14.68
N ARG A 34 19.17 23.29 15.83
CA ARG A 34 18.37 24.28 16.56
C ARG A 34 19.33 25.30 17.16
N GLU A 35 19.63 26.36 16.43
CA GLU A 35 20.12 27.59 17.04
C GLU A 35 19.09 28.07 18.07
N GLY A 36 19.51 28.17 19.32
CA GLY A 36 18.75 28.85 20.37
C GLY A 36 18.04 27.98 21.41
N THR A 37 18.14 26.64 21.40
CA THR A 37 17.66 25.86 22.57
C THR A 37 18.77 25.77 23.62
N VAL A 38 18.78 26.71 24.56
CA VAL A 38 19.55 26.58 25.80
C VAL A 38 18.89 25.48 26.62
N ILE A 39 19.44 24.26 26.58
CA ILE A 39 19.01 23.18 27.47
C ILE A 39 19.51 23.54 28.87
N LEU A 40 18.64 24.12 29.68
CA LEU A 40 18.82 24.28 31.12
C LEU A 40 18.84 22.87 31.75
N LEU A 41 20.03 22.27 31.80
CA LEU A 41 20.25 21.05 32.56
C LEU A 41 20.01 21.37 34.04
N SER A 42 19.19 20.56 34.71
CA SER A 42 19.03 20.68 36.16
C SER A 42 20.40 20.48 36.84
N SER A 43 20.58 21.11 38.01
CA SER A 43 21.81 21.00 38.81
C SER A 43 22.33 19.56 38.94
N ALA A 44 21.42 18.59 39.10
CA ALA A 44 21.75 17.17 39.18
C ALA A 44 22.34 16.59 37.88
N LYS A 45 21.83 16.99 36.70
CA LYS A 45 22.38 16.53 35.41
C LYS A 45 23.72 17.20 35.09
N GLN A 46 23.91 18.46 35.48
CA GLN A 46 25.21 19.13 35.33
C GLN A 46 26.28 18.49 36.22
N ALA A 47 25.94 18.11 37.44
CA ALA A 47 26.84 17.39 38.34
C ALA A 47 27.25 16.03 37.77
N LEU A 48 26.31 15.28 37.19
CA LEU A 48 26.59 14.00 36.54
C LEU A 48 27.51 14.17 35.32
N HIS A 49 27.23 15.15 34.46
CA HIS A 49 28.06 15.43 33.29
C HIS A 49 29.50 15.83 33.70
N ASN A 50 29.64 16.65 34.73
CA ASN A 50 30.95 17.04 35.26
C ASN A 50 31.70 15.86 35.91
N ALA A 51 30.97 14.93 36.57
CA ALA A 51 31.56 13.71 37.09
C ALA A 51 32.04 12.76 35.97
N MET A 52 31.31 12.69 34.86
CA MET A 52 31.71 11.92 33.69
C MET A 52 32.97 12.49 33.01
N LEU A 53 33.10 13.81 32.95
CA LEU A 53 34.31 14.45 32.41
C LEU A 53 35.53 14.31 33.33
N ARG A 54 35.33 14.19 34.65
CA ARG A 54 36.41 14.02 35.64
C ARG A 54 36.86 12.57 35.86
N SER A 55 36.06 11.59 35.44
CA SER A 55 36.34 10.16 35.67
C SER A 55 37.05 9.48 34.50
N SER A 56 37.44 10.22 33.46
CA SER A 56 38.39 9.68 32.48
C SER A 56 39.80 9.73 33.07
N PRO A 57 40.41 8.59 33.46
CA PRO A 57 41.80 8.58 33.86
C PRO A 57 42.66 9.13 32.72
N PRO A 58 43.75 9.86 33.02
CA PRO A 58 44.72 10.28 32.01
C PRO A 58 45.13 9.05 31.20
N PRO A 59 45.20 9.13 29.85
CA PRO A 59 45.66 7.99 29.06
C PRO A 59 47.07 7.65 29.52
N GLU A 60 47.21 6.53 30.25
CA GLU A 60 48.50 5.98 30.60
C GLU A 60 49.27 5.77 29.29
N LEU A 61 50.37 6.50 29.16
CA LEU A 61 51.37 6.27 28.13
C LEU A 61 52.06 4.94 28.42
N VAL A 62 51.34 3.84 28.15
CA VAL A 62 51.91 2.48 28.15
C VAL A 62 52.85 2.39 26.96
N LEU A 63 54.09 2.75 27.22
CA LEU A 63 55.26 2.58 26.38
C LEU A 63 55.61 1.08 26.32
N GLY A 64 54.78 0.33 25.59
CA GLY A 64 54.89 -1.11 25.39
C GLY A 64 54.15 -1.58 24.15
N LYS A 65 54.21 -0.78 23.06
CA LYS A 65 53.42 -0.96 21.84
C LYS A 65 54.00 -2.03 20.90
N ARG A 66 53.94 -3.32 21.23
CA ARG A 66 54.14 -4.41 20.23
C ARG A 66 53.30 -5.69 20.44
N THR A 67 52.39 -5.75 21.41
CA THR A 67 51.63 -7.01 21.68
C THR A 67 50.13 -6.96 21.38
N HIS A 68 49.57 -5.79 21.05
CA HIS A 68 48.11 -5.64 20.89
C HIS A 68 47.57 -6.27 19.58
N GLU A 69 48.33 -6.22 18.49
CA GLU A 69 47.87 -6.70 17.18
C GLU A 69 47.82 -8.23 17.09
N HIS A 70 48.75 -8.93 17.74
CA HIS A 70 48.77 -10.39 17.80
C HIS A 70 47.54 -10.96 18.50
N ASN A 71 47.03 -10.26 19.53
CA ASN A 71 45.84 -10.70 20.26
C ASN A 71 44.55 -10.53 19.42
N LEU A 72 44.45 -9.44 18.65
CA LEU A 72 43.28 -9.18 17.81
C LEU A 72 43.12 -10.26 16.72
N ASN A 73 44.22 -10.65 16.07
CA ASN A 73 44.19 -11.66 14.99
C ASN A 73 43.80 -13.05 15.53
N ALA A 74 44.35 -13.44 16.68
CA ALA A 74 43.99 -14.71 17.34
C ALA A 74 42.50 -14.73 17.74
N THR A 75 42.00 -13.64 18.34
CA THR A 75 40.60 -13.52 18.75
C THR A 75 39.65 -13.56 17.54
N THR A 76 40.00 -12.87 16.46
CA THR A 76 39.22 -12.85 15.21
C THR A 76 39.14 -14.24 14.59
N LEU A 77 40.24 -15.00 14.59
CA LEU A 77 40.27 -16.35 14.03
C LEU A 77 39.51 -17.37 14.90
N GLN A 78 39.57 -17.23 16.23
CA GLN A 78 38.74 -18.04 17.13
C GLN A 78 37.25 -17.76 16.89
N TYR A 79 36.86 -16.50 16.73
CA TYR A 79 35.48 -16.13 16.41
C TYR A 79 35.04 -16.70 15.05
N ALA A 80 35.92 -16.64 14.03
CA ALA A 80 35.68 -17.25 12.73
C ALA A 80 35.45 -18.77 12.81
N THR A 81 36.25 -19.46 13.61
CA THR A 81 36.11 -20.90 13.87
C THR A 81 34.76 -21.21 14.55
N HIS A 82 34.38 -20.40 15.54
CA HIS A 82 33.09 -20.52 16.22
C HIS A 82 31.89 -20.29 15.28
N LYS A 83 32.05 -19.46 14.24
CA LYS A 83 31.03 -19.24 13.20
C LYS A 83 31.05 -20.27 12.07
N LYS A 84 31.90 -21.32 12.17
CA LYS A 84 32.00 -22.43 11.21
C LYS A 84 32.30 -21.96 9.78
N LEU A 85 33.17 -20.94 9.64
CA LEU A 85 33.69 -20.57 8.33
C LEU A 85 34.47 -21.74 7.73
N CYS A 86 34.35 -21.93 6.41
CA CYS A 86 35.11 -22.96 5.71
C CYS A 86 36.62 -22.68 5.78
N PRO A 87 37.50 -23.70 5.72
CA PRO A 87 38.95 -23.52 5.73
C PRO A 87 39.44 -22.47 4.71
N ASP A 88 38.95 -22.53 3.48
CA ASP A 88 39.27 -21.56 2.42
C ASP A 88 38.90 -20.11 2.78
N GLN A 89 37.86 -19.91 3.59
CA GLN A 89 37.44 -18.59 4.07
C GLN A 89 38.32 -18.11 5.22
N CYS A 90 38.74 -19.02 6.11
CA CYS A 90 39.70 -18.74 7.17
C CYS A 90 41.07 -18.33 6.61
N ASP A 91 41.55 -18.97 5.54
CA ASP A 91 42.81 -18.60 4.89
C ASP A 91 42.72 -17.21 4.25
N LYS A 92 41.61 -16.89 3.59
CA LYS A 92 41.34 -15.54 3.04
C LYS A 92 41.27 -14.47 4.13
N LEU A 93 40.64 -14.78 5.26
CA LEU A 93 40.58 -13.88 6.42
C LEU A 93 41.97 -13.65 7.02
N LYS A 94 42.78 -14.70 7.16
CA LYS A 94 44.16 -14.60 7.64
C LYS A 94 45.02 -13.74 6.71
N ALA A 95 44.90 -13.96 5.40
CA ALA A 95 45.57 -13.15 4.38
C ALA A 95 45.08 -11.69 4.37
N PHE A 96 43.80 -11.45 4.70
CA PHE A 96 43.24 -10.10 4.85
C PHE A 96 43.83 -9.40 6.08
N LEU A 97 43.90 -10.06 7.24
CA LEU A 97 44.46 -9.49 8.47
C LEU A 97 45.96 -9.18 8.39
N GLN A 98 46.67 -9.81 7.45
CA GLN A 98 48.09 -9.55 7.18
C GLN A 98 48.32 -8.47 6.11
N ASP A 99 47.26 -7.97 5.47
CA ASP A 99 47.36 -6.96 4.42
C ASP A 99 47.54 -5.55 5.02
N THR A 100 48.05 -4.64 4.19
CA THR A 100 48.13 -3.22 4.52
C THR A 100 46.71 -2.65 4.75
N PRO A 101 46.56 -1.61 5.59
CA PRO A 101 45.25 -0.98 5.81
C PRO A 101 44.56 -0.55 4.51
N MET A 102 45.33 -0.03 3.54
CA MET A 102 44.81 0.34 2.22
C MET A 102 44.37 -0.89 1.41
N GLY A 103 45.14 -1.98 1.45
CA GLY A 103 44.77 -3.26 0.82
C GLY A 103 43.49 -3.85 1.40
N CYS A 104 43.34 -3.82 2.74
CA CYS A 104 42.12 -4.19 3.44
C CYS A 104 40.91 -3.35 2.98
N GLN A 105 41.05 -2.03 2.93
CA GLN A 105 39.99 -1.13 2.50
C GLN A 105 39.58 -1.38 1.04
N ALA A 106 40.56 -1.55 0.13
CA ALA A 106 40.31 -1.88 -1.26
C ALA A 106 39.59 -3.23 -1.41
N LYS A 107 40.02 -4.26 -0.68
CA LYS A 107 39.37 -5.58 -0.65
C LYS A 107 37.93 -5.51 -0.15
N LEU A 108 37.65 -4.73 0.89
CA LEU A 108 36.28 -4.53 1.39
C LEU A 108 35.40 -3.83 0.34
N PHE A 109 35.93 -2.81 -0.32
CA PHE A 109 35.22 -2.11 -1.39
C PHE A 109 34.88 -3.06 -2.55
N VAL A 110 35.85 -3.87 -3.01
CA VAL A 110 35.62 -4.89 -4.05
C VAL A 110 34.57 -5.92 -3.61
N CYS A 111 34.64 -6.40 -2.36
CA CYS A 111 33.64 -7.34 -1.82
C CYS A 111 32.23 -6.72 -1.80
N LEU A 112 32.11 -5.45 -1.44
CA LEU A 112 30.84 -4.73 -1.45
C LEU A 112 30.26 -4.65 -2.86
N PHE A 113 31.08 -4.37 -3.88
CA PHE A 113 30.64 -4.39 -5.29
C PHE A 113 30.25 -5.79 -5.75
N LEU A 114 30.99 -6.83 -5.35
CA LEU A 114 30.65 -8.22 -5.67
C LEU A 114 29.28 -8.61 -5.08
N VAL A 115 29.03 -8.24 -3.82
CA VAL A 115 27.75 -8.47 -3.15
C VAL A 115 26.64 -7.71 -3.88
N LYS A 116 26.86 -6.44 -4.23
CA LYS A 116 25.90 -5.65 -5.02
C LYS A 116 25.59 -6.31 -6.36
N ASN A 117 26.59 -6.80 -7.09
CA ASN A 117 26.39 -7.47 -8.37
C ASN A 117 25.60 -8.78 -8.22
N LYS A 118 25.87 -9.56 -7.16
CA LYS A 118 25.09 -10.76 -6.84
C LYS A 118 23.64 -10.42 -6.50
N ILE A 119 23.42 -9.39 -5.67
CA ILE A 119 22.06 -8.88 -5.36
C ILE A 119 21.34 -8.47 -6.64
N ASN A 120 22.00 -7.73 -7.54
CA ASN A 120 21.41 -7.34 -8.82
C ASN A 120 21.07 -8.57 -9.69
N THR A 121 21.94 -9.58 -9.69
CA THR A 121 21.69 -10.84 -10.44
C THR A 121 20.46 -11.55 -9.88
N PHE A 122 20.32 -11.63 -8.55
CA PHE A 122 19.12 -12.18 -7.93
C PHE A 122 17.87 -11.36 -8.24
N GLN A 123 17.95 -10.03 -8.19
CA GLN A 123 16.85 -9.14 -8.55
C GLN A 123 16.42 -9.31 -10.02
N LEU A 124 17.37 -9.46 -10.94
CA LEU A 124 17.09 -9.69 -12.35
C LEU A 124 16.52 -11.09 -12.64
N ALA A 125 16.86 -12.08 -11.81
CA ALA A 125 16.36 -13.44 -11.93
C ALA A 125 14.96 -13.63 -11.33
N ILE A 126 14.50 -12.72 -10.46
CA ILE A 126 13.16 -12.78 -9.89
C ILE A 126 12.15 -12.36 -10.96
N PRO A 127 11.20 -13.22 -11.37
CA PRO A 127 10.17 -12.83 -12.31
C PRO A 127 9.38 -11.64 -11.74
N PRO A 128 9.02 -10.64 -12.57
CA PRO A 128 8.21 -9.53 -12.11
C PRO A 128 6.94 -10.04 -11.43
N TYR A 129 6.70 -9.61 -10.19
CA TYR A 129 5.48 -9.98 -9.48
C TYR A 129 4.26 -9.59 -10.30
N GLN A 130 3.36 -10.57 -10.47
CA GLN A 130 2.06 -10.42 -11.08
C GLN A 130 0.99 -10.79 -10.06
N ILE A 131 -0.13 -10.07 -10.11
CA ILE A 131 -1.28 -10.34 -9.26
C ILE A 131 -1.97 -11.59 -9.79
N SER A 132 -2.05 -12.64 -8.96
CA SER A 132 -2.74 -13.89 -9.33
C SER A 132 -4.22 -13.64 -9.62
N ASP A 133 -4.82 -14.45 -10.49
CA ASP A 133 -6.24 -14.30 -10.83
C ASP A 133 -7.15 -14.61 -9.63
N GLU A 134 -6.69 -15.48 -8.73
CA GLU A 134 -7.33 -15.72 -7.43
C GLU A 134 -7.30 -14.47 -6.54
N LEU A 135 -6.16 -13.79 -6.44
CA LEU A 135 -6.07 -12.52 -5.70
C LEU A 135 -6.94 -11.42 -6.34
N LYS A 136 -7.01 -11.33 -7.67
CA LYS A 136 -7.94 -10.40 -8.35
C LYS A 136 -9.40 -10.70 -8.00
N THR A 137 -9.78 -11.98 -8.01
CA THR A 137 -11.14 -12.42 -7.64
C THR A 137 -11.46 -12.04 -6.20
N ASN A 138 -10.53 -12.28 -5.28
CA ASN A 138 -10.68 -11.89 -3.87
C ASN A 138 -10.77 -10.37 -3.70
N ILE A 139 -9.94 -9.59 -4.40
CA ILE A 139 -10.01 -8.12 -4.42
C ILE A 139 -11.42 -7.66 -4.87
N ASN A 140 -11.96 -8.22 -5.94
CA ASN A 140 -13.29 -7.87 -6.44
C ASN A 140 -14.39 -8.21 -5.42
N ASN A 141 -14.35 -9.41 -4.83
CA ASN A 141 -15.33 -9.85 -3.83
C ASN A 141 -15.34 -8.94 -2.60
N TYR A 142 -14.16 -8.62 -2.06
CA TYR A 142 -14.06 -7.72 -0.90
C TYR A 142 -14.39 -6.28 -1.26
N THR A 143 -14.09 -5.85 -2.48
CA THR A 143 -14.50 -4.53 -2.97
C THR A 143 -16.02 -4.41 -2.96
N LEU A 144 -16.74 -5.38 -3.52
CA LEU A 144 -18.21 -5.39 -3.49
C LEU A 144 -18.74 -5.43 -2.06
N ALA A 145 -18.18 -6.29 -1.19
CA ALA A 145 -18.59 -6.36 0.21
C ALA A 145 -18.41 -5.03 0.95
N ILE A 146 -17.29 -4.33 0.71
CA ILE A 146 -16.97 -3.03 1.32
C ILE A 146 -17.82 -1.92 0.72
N LEU A 147 -18.03 -1.90 -0.60
CA LEU A 147 -18.91 -0.94 -1.23
C LEU A 147 -20.36 -1.10 -0.76
N LEU A 148 -20.84 -2.33 -0.56
CA LEU A 148 -22.18 -2.57 -0.04
C LEU A 148 -22.28 -2.42 1.48
N SER A 149 -21.16 -2.19 2.19
CA SER A 149 -21.14 -2.07 3.64
C SER A 149 -21.58 -0.68 4.10
N ILE A 150 -22.69 -0.61 4.81
CA ILE A 150 -23.16 0.66 5.40
C ILE A 150 -22.24 1.22 6.50
N ASN A 151 -21.27 0.43 7.00
CA ASN A 151 -20.37 0.85 8.08
C ASN A 151 -19.27 1.82 7.62
N ILE A 152 -19.12 2.03 6.31
CA ILE A 152 -18.15 2.96 5.77
C ILE A 152 -18.81 4.33 5.68
N SER A 153 -18.59 5.14 6.71
CA SER A 153 -19.21 6.47 6.87
C SER A 153 -18.89 7.43 5.71
N ALA A 154 -17.81 7.20 4.97
CA ALA A 154 -17.49 7.93 3.76
C ALA A 154 -16.71 7.08 2.74
N TYR A 155 -17.25 6.99 1.53
CA TYR A 155 -16.56 6.41 0.36
C TYR A 155 -15.54 7.36 -0.27
N LYS A 156 -15.33 8.53 0.33
CA LYS A 156 -14.33 9.49 -0.13
C LYS A 156 -12.95 9.09 0.38
N SER A 157 -11.93 9.41 -0.42
CA SER A 157 -10.52 9.14 -0.10
C SER A 157 -10.18 7.64 -0.12
N ASN A 158 -9.01 7.29 0.39
CA ASN A 158 -8.47 5.93 0.42
C ASN A 158 -9.09 5.04 1.52
N ILE A 159 -10.22 5.43 2.12
CA ILE A 159 -10.84 4.67 3.24
C ILE A 159 -11.24 3.25 2.80
N PRO A 160 -12.01 3.03 1.70
CA PRO A 160 -12.36 1.68 1.26
C PRO A 160 -11.12 0.86 0.87
N CYS A 161 -10.15 1.51 0.20
CA CYS A 161 -8.88 0.88 -0.17
C CYS A 161 -8.12 0.37 1.07
N ASN A 162 -8.02 1.18 2.13
CA ASN A 162 -7.36 0.79 3.36
C ASN A 162 -8.05 -0.39 4.06
N HIS A 163 -9.39 -0.44 4.05
CA HIS A 163 -10.13 -1.58 4.59
C HIS A 163 -9.85 -2.87 3.81
N ILE A 164 -9.85 -2.82 2.48
CA ILE A 164 -9.52 -3.99 1.64
C ILE A 164 -8.08 -4.42 1.92
N LEU A 165 -7.13 -3.49 1.95
CA LEU A 165 -5.72 -3.78 2.26
C LEU A 165 -5.56 -4.45 3.63
N ASN A 166 -6.27 -3.99 4.66
CA ASN A 166 -6.22 -4.60 5.98
C ASN A 166 -6.77 -6.03 6.00
N ILE A 167 -7.83 -6.32 5.23
CA ILE A 167 -8.38 -7.67 5.05
C ILE A 167 -7.34 -8.56 4.35
N LEU A 168 -6.79 -8.10 3.22
CA LEU A 168 -5.79 -8.84 2.46
C LEU A 168 -4.55 -9.16 3.30
N LYS A 169 -4.06 -8.21 4.11
CA LYS A 169 -2.94 -8.42 5.04
C LYS A 169 -3.25 -9.47 6.10
N ARG A 170 -4.49 -9.48 6.62
CA ARG A 170 -4.91 -10.40 7.68
C ARG A 170 -5.01 -11.84 7.19
N TYR A 171 -5.50 -12.05 5.97
CA TYR A 171 -5.77 -13.38 5.43
C TYR A 171 -4.67 -13.91 4.49
N GLN A 172 -3.75 -13.05 4.04
CA GLN A 172 -2.59 -13.41 3.21
C GLN A 172 -2.95 -14.23 1.95
N PHE A 173 -4.04 -13.91 1.27
CA PHE A 173 -4.46 -14.58 0.02
C PHE A 173 -3.36 -14.51 -1.05
N ASP A 174 -2.56 -15.57 -1.20
CA ASP A 174 -1.40 -15.68 -2.10
C ASP A 174 -0.38 -14.55 -2.02
N LEU A 175 -0.41 -13.77 -0.95
CA LEU A 175 0.47 -12.62 -0.79
C LEU A 175 1.84 -13.09 -0.30
N PRO A 176 2.94 -12.77 -1.00
CA PRO A 176 4.28 -13.08 -0.53
C PRO A 176 4.53 -12.43 0.83
N VAL A 177 5.17 -13.17 1.74
CA VAL A 177 5.50 -12.66 3.07
C VAL A 177 6.38 -11.43 2.93
N GLY A 178 5.94 -10.33 3.53
CA GLY A 178 6.68 -9.05 3.52
C GLY A 178 6.53 -8.22 2.25
N ILE A 179 5.61 -8.56 1.33
CA ILE A 179 5.36 -7.78 0.11
C ILE A 179 5.02 -6.30 0.38
N GLU A 180 4.53 -5.97 1.56
CA GLU A 180 4.26 -4.59 1.99
C GLU A 180 5.52 -3.70 2.10
N HIS A 181 6.71 -4.31 2.20
CA HIS A 181 7.99 -3.58 2.21
C HIS A 181 8.51 -3.33 0.78
N ASP A 182 7.96 -4.04 -0.21
CA ASP A 182 8.25 -3.81 -1.62
C ASP A 182 7.25 -2.78 -2.17
N TYR A 183 7.66 -1.52 -2.16
CA TYR A 183 6.83 -0.40 -2.62
C TYR A 183 6.27 -0.63 -4.04
N VAL A 184 7.08 -1.17 -4.96
CA VAL A 184 6.67 -1.33 -6.37
C VAL A 184 5.60 -2.39 -6.50
N ASN A 185 5.77 -3.53 -5.83
CA ASN A 185 4.80 -4.61 -5.89
C ASN A 185 3.54 -4.33 -5.04
N TRP A 186 3.70 -3.62 -3.93
CA TRP A 186 2.57 -3.14 -3.12
C TRP A 186 1.71 -2.11 -3.87
N GLU A 187 2.33 -1.23 -4.66
CA GLU A 187 1.59 -0.25 -5.47
C GLU A 187 0.77 -0.94 -6.56
N LYS A 188 1.24 -2.06 -7.14
CA LYS A 188 0.43 -2.86 -8.08
C LYS A 188 -0.85 -3.38 -7.43
N ILE A 189 -0.75 -3.95 -6.22
CA ILE A 189 -1.91 -4.45 -5.46
C ILE A 189 -2.86 -3.28 -5.14
N THR A 190 -2.31 -2.17 -4.66
CA THR A 190 -3.09 -0.97 -4.33
C THR A 190 -3.81 -0.41 -5.57
N THR A 191 -3.15 -0.42 -6.73
CA THR A 191 -3.74 0.00 -8.00
C THR A 191 -4.88 -0.93 -8.41
N ALA A 192 -4.70 -2.25 -8.35
CA ALA A 192 -5.77 -3.20 -8.67
C ALA A 192 -7.00 -3.05 -7.76
N ILE A 193 -6.80 -2.71 -6.48
CA ILE A 193 -7.90 -2.39 -5.57
C ILE A 193 -8.62 -1.10 -5.97
N ARG A 194 -7.88 -0.03 -6.30
CA ARG A 194 -8.47 1.24 -6.76
C ARG A 194 -9.26 1.06 -8.06
N ASP A 195 -8.72 0.27 -8.99
CA ASP A 195 -9.38 -0.05 -10.26
C ASP A 195 -10.68 -0.82 -10.02
N SER A 196 -10.66 -1.84 -9.16
CA SER A 196 -11.85 -2.59 -8.74
C SER A 196 -12.90 -1.69 -8.08
N ILE A 197 -12.50 -0.77 -7.18
CA ILE A 197 -13.43 0.20 -6.56
C ILE A 197 -14.07 1.07 -7.63
N THR A 198 -13.27 1.57 -8.57
CA THR A 198 -13.74 2.46 -9.65
C THR A 198 -14.73 1.73 -10.55
N GLN A 199 -14.40 0.50 -10.98
CA GLN A 199 -15.27 -0.34 -11.81
C GLN A 199 -16.61 -0.65 -11.12
N ASN A 200 -16.59 -0.94 -9.81
CA ASN A 200 -17.79 -1.31 -9.05
C ASN A 200 -18.58 -0.12 -8.48
N SER A 201 -18.06 1.11 -8.58
CA SER A 201 -18.72 2.32 -8.07
C SER A 201 -20.10 2.57 -8.72
N ASN A 202 -20.23 2.25 -10.01
CA ASN A 202 -21.50 2.35 -10.73
C ASN A 202 -22.54 1.35 -10.22
N ILE A 203 -22.12 0.11 -9.92
CA ILE A 203 -22.99 -0.93 -9.36
C ILE A 203 -23.52 -0.49 -7.99
N PHE A 204 -22.66 0.11 -7.17
CA PHE A 204 -23.07 0.63 -5.87
C PHE A 204 -24.09 1.78 -5.99
N ALA A 205 -23.82 2.76 -6.85
CA ALA A 205 -24.76 3.85 -7.10
C ALA A 205 -26.12 3.31 -7.57
N LEU A 206 -26.10 2.32 -8.47
CA LEU A 206 -27.30 1.64 -8.95
C LEU A 206 -28.03 0.90 -7.82
N ALA A 207 -27.31 0.16 -6.98
CA ALA A 207 -27.90 -0.57 -5.85
C ALA A 207 -28.54 0.37 -4.82
N GLN A 208 -27.88 1.50 -4.51
CA GLN A 208 -28.45 2.53 -3.65
C GLN A 208 -29.70 3.17 -4.26
N LEU A 209 -29.66 3.48 -5.57
CA LEU A 209 -30.79 4.05 -6.28
C LEU A 209 -31.97 3.07 -6.31
N CYS A 210 -31.73 1.80 -6.63
CA CYS A 210 -32.74 0.74 -6.63
C CYS A 210 -33.37 0.59 -5.24
N SER A 211 -32.57 0.57 -4.18
CA SER A 211 -33.08 0.47 -2.80
C SER A 211 -33.99 1.66 -2.44
N ARG A 212 -33.63 2.88 -2.89
CA ARG A 212 -34.44 4.09 -2.70
C ARG A 212 -35.73 4.06 -3.50
N VAL A 213 -35.66 3.70 -4.78
CA VAL A 213 -36.84 3.58 -5.67
C VAL A 213 -37.81 2.54 -5.12
N MET A 214 -37.30 1.43 -4.59
CA MET A 214 -38.12 0.36 -4.02
C MET A 214 -38.78 0.78 -2.71
N LEU A 215 -38.06 1.49 -1.83
CA LEU A 215 -38.64 2.09 -0.63
C LEU A 215 -39.74 3.11 -0.99
N MET A 216 -39.46 3.97 -1.96
CA MET A 216 -40.42 4.94 -2.49
C MET A 216 -41.67 4.24 -3.04
N HIS A 217 -41.50 3.17 -3.82
CA HIS A 217 -42.62 2.41 -4.36
C HIS A 217 -43.46 1.77 -3.24
N ALA A 218 -42.83 1.13 -2.25
CA ALA A 218 -43.54 0.51 -1.13
C ALA A 218 -44.39 1.55 -0.36
N ILE A 219 -43.85 2.74 -0.10
CA ILE A 219 -44.58 3.81 0.59
C ILE A 219 -45.67 4.41 -0.29
N HIS A 220 -45.42 4.53 -1.60
CA HIS A 220 -46.44 5.00 -2.54
C HIS A 220 -47.67 4.09 -2.55
N GLN A 221 -47.46 2.77 -2.51
CA GLN A 221 -48.54 1.78 -2.40
C GLN A 221 -49.27 1.87 -1.06
N GLU A 222 -48.55 2.09 0.04
CA GLU A 222 -49.16 2.22 1.39
C GLU A 222 -50.10 3.43 1.47
N CYS A 223 -49.75 4.56 0.84
CA CYS A 223 -50.51 5.79 0.93
C CYS A 223 -51.30 6.16 -0.34
N ASN A 224 -51.34 5.28 -1.36
CA ASN A 224 -51.91 5.56 -2.69
C ASN A 224 -51.44 6.91 -3.28
N GLY A 225 -50.17 7.26 -3.07
CA GLY A 225 -49.61 8.54 -3.53
C GLY A 225 -50.22 9.80 -2.90
N GLY A 226 -50.94 9.69 -1.78
CA GLY A 226 -51.55 10.84 -1.09
C GLY A 226 -50.54 11.82 -0.49
N GLU A 227 -51.04 12.95 0.02
CA GLU A 227 -50.23 14.09 0.54
C GLU A 227 -49.25 13.71 1.67
N LYS A 228 -49.46 12.56 2.33
CA LYS A 228 -48.60 12.04 3.40
C LYS A 228 -47.37 11.28 2.89
N TYR A 229 -47.23 11.04 1.59
CA TYR A 229 -46.16 10.25 0.98
C TYR A 229 -44.75 10.66 1.46
N TRP A 230 -44.42 11.95 1.35
CA TRP A 230 -43.12 12.47 1.76
C TRP A 230 -42.91 12.39 3.28
N ASN A 231 -43.97 12.52 4.07
CA ASN A 231 -43.90 12.38 5.53
C ASN A 231 -43.61 10.93 5.93
N LEU A 232 -44.22 9.95 5.25
CA LEU A 232 -43.96 8.53 5.48
C LEU A 232 -42.55 8.13 5.05
N ILE A 233 -42.03 8.66 3.93
CA ILE A 233 -40.61 8.49 3.56
C ILE A 233 -39.72 9.01 4.67
N GLY A 234 -39.97 10.23 5.16
CA GLY A 234 -39.20 10.80 6.26
C GLY A 234 -39.23 9.93 7.51
N GLN A 235 -40.41 9.42 7.90
CA GLN A 235 -40.57 8.55 9.06
C GLN A 235 -39.83 7.22 8.90
N HIS A 236 -39.94 6.56 7.75
CA HIS A 236 -39.22 5.31 7.47
C HIS A 236 -37.71 5.54 7.43
N LEU A 237 -37.23 6.61 6.79
CA LEU A 237 -35.81 6.94 6.81
C LEU A 237 -35.31 7.22 8.23
N VAL A 238 -36.07 7.95 9.05
CA VAL A 238 -35.73 8.18 10.46
C VAL A 238 -35.64 6.87 11.24
N LEU A 239 -36.58 5.93 11.03
CA LEU A 239 -36.49 4.58 11.63
C LEU A 239 -35.21 3.84 11.23
N PHE A 240 -34.75 4.01 9.99
CA PHE A 240 -33.48 3.43 9.54
C PHE A 240 -32.23 4.15 10.09
N PHE A 241 -32.29 5.47 10.29
CA PHE A 241 -31.13 6.28 10.73
C PHE A 241 -30.97 6.37 12.26
N PHE A 242 -32.04 6.24 13.06
CA PHE A 242 -31.96 6.46 14.51
C PHE A 242 -31.60 5.22 15.35
N HIS A 243 -31.45 4.04 14.74
CA HIS A 243 -31.05 2.84 15.45
C HIS A 243 -29.56 2.54 15.20
N ASP A 244 -28.73 3.03 16.11
CA ASP A 244 -27.28 3.22 15.96
C ASP A 244 -26.44 2.03 16.49
N ASN A 245 -26.83 0.79 16.20
CA ASN A 245 -26.12 -0.39 16.68
C ASN A 245 -25.93 -1.46 15.60
N MET A 246 -24.77 -2.13 15.62
CA MET A 246 -24.31 -3.05 14.58
C MET A 246 -25.29 -4.20 14.22
N LEU A 247 -26.21 -4.54 15.12
CA LEU A 247 -27.30 -5.52 14.89
C LEU A 247 -28.29 -5.07 13.78
N ILE A 248 -28.38 -3.78 13.50
CA ILE A 248 -29.29 -3.20 12.51
C ILE A 248 -28.90 -3.55 11.07
N LEU A 249 -27.62 -3.81 10.78
CA LEU A 249 -27.19 -4.04 9.41
C LEU A 249 -27.81 -5.31 8.81
N TYR A 250 -27.87 -6.37 9.62
CA TYR A 250 -28.56 -7.62 9.25
C TYR A 250 -30.06 -7.40 9.09
N HIS A 251 -30.70 -6.68 10.01
CA HIS A 251 -32.13 -6.42 9.96
C HIS A 251 -32.54 -5.49 8.82
N THR A 252 -31.76 -4.46 8.51
CA THR A 252 -31.99 -3.53 7.40
C THR A 252 -31.75 -4.22 6.07
N CYS A 253 -30.65 -4.96 5.90
CA CYS A 253 -30.43 -5.74 4.67
C CYS A 253 -31.52 -6.80 4.47
N ARG A 254 -31.94 -7.47 5.56
CA ARG A 254 -33.05 -8.42 5.52
C ARG A 254 -34.38 -7.73 5.18
N ALA A 255 -34.68 -6.59 5.80
CA ALA A 255 -35.90 -5.83 5.52
C ALA A 255 -35.93 -5.32 4.07
N PHE A 256 -34.81 -4.80 3.55
CA PHE A 256 -34.71 -4.46 2.13
C PHE A 256 -34.82 -5.69 1.24
N GLY A 257 -34.22 -6.82 1.62
CA GLY A 257 -34.36 -8.10 0.91
C GLY A 257 -35.82 -8.58 0.87
N ASP A 258 -36.54 -8.49 1.98
CA ASP A 258 -37.95 -8.85 2.10
C ASP A 258 -38.85 -7.91 1.29
N ILE A 259 -38.57 -6.59 1.31
CA ILE A 259 -39.26 -5.59 0.47
C ILE A 259 -39.02 -5.87 -1.02
N LEU A 260 -37.77 -6.12 -1.41
CA LEU A 260 -37.40 -6.44 -2.79
C LEU A 260 -38.05 -7.72 -3.26
N LYS A 261 -38.06 -8.77 -2.43
CA LYS A 261 -38.72 -10.03 -2.71
C LYS A 261 -40.23 -9.83 -2.88
N THR A 262 -40.88 -9.15 -1.95
CA THR A 262 -42.32 -8.86 -2.01
C THR A 262 -42.67 -8.06 -3.26
N ASN A 263 -41.87 -7.05 -3.59
CA ASN A 263 -42.08 -6.22 -4.78
C ASN A 263 -41.92 -7.04 -6.06
N ARG A 264 -40.88 -7.89 -6.12
CA ARG A 264 -40.67 -8.84 -7.23
C ARG A 264 -41.82 -9.84 -7.36
N ASP A 265 -42.30 -10.40 -6.26
CA ASP A 265 -43.39 -11.38 -6.27
C ASP A 265 -44.73 -10.74 -6.68
N THR A 266 -44.94 -9.45 -6.38
CA THR A 266 -46.19 -8.72 -6.66
C THR A 266 -46.20 -8.06 -8.03
N TYR A 267 -45.07 -7.51 -8.47
CA TYR A 267 -44.97 -6.64 -9.65
C TYR A 267 -43.92 -7.11 -10.66
N GLY A 268 -43.09 -8.09 -10.32
CA GLY A 268 -42.18 -8.69 -11.28
C GLY A 268 -42.98 -9.41 -12.37
N MET A 269 -42.66 -9.12 -13.62
CA MET A 269 -43.15 -9.92 -14.73
C MET A 269 -42.69 -11.38 -14.52
N GLY A 270 -43.55 -12.35 -14.85
CA GLY A 270 -43.18 -13.76 -14.88
C GLY A 270 -41.97 -14.02 -15.81
N GLU A 271 -41.44 -15.23 -15.79
CA GLU A 271 -40.25 -15.62 -16.58
C GLU A 271 -40.42 -15.38 -18.10
N ASP A 272 -41.65 -15.14 -18.56
CA ASP A 272 -42.05 -14.96 -19.94
C ASP A 272 -41.93 -13.50 -20.45
N TYR A 273 -41.20 -12.62 -19.74
CA TYR A 273 -40.96 -11.26 -20.22
C TYR A 273 -39.98 -11.24 -21.40
N GLU A 274 -40.52 -11.41 -22.61
CA GLU A 274 -39.80 -11.14 -23.85
C GLU A 274 -39.76 -9.62 -24.06
N ILE A 275 -38.55 -9.03 -23.99
CA ILE A 275 -38.32 -7.67 -24.46
C ILE A 275 -38.49 -7.72 -25.98
N GLY A 276 -39.66 -7.35 -26.47
CA GLY A 276 -39.91 -7.25 -27.89
C GLY A 276 -38.94 -6.25 -28.50
N ASP A 277 -38.19 -6.68 -29.53
CA ASP A 277 -37.40 -5.79 -30.36
C ASP A 277 -38.35 -4.82 -31.06
N ILE A 278 -38.61 -3.67 -30.44
CA ILE A 278 -39.30 -2.56 -31.09
C ILE A 278 -38.29 -1.93 -32.05
N VAL A 279 -38.19 -2.50 -33.26
CA VAL A 279 -37.58 -1.80 -34.39
C VAL A 279 -38.48 -0.60 -34.66
N ALA A 280 -37.96 0.60 -34.41
CA ALA A 280 -38.62 1.82 -34.81
C ALA A 280 -38.61 1.86 -36.35
N ASP A 281 -39.76 1.54 -36.97
CA ASP A 281 -39.97 1.79 -38.40
C ASP A 281 -39.86 3.31 -38.64
N ASN A 282 -38.82 3.69 -39.38
CA ASN A 282 -38.57 5.07 -39.83
C ASN A 282 -39.58 5.50 -40.90
#